data_AF-A0A496WUN0-F1
#
_entry.id   AF-A0A496WUN0-F1
#
_cell.length_a   1.000
_cell.length_b   1.000
_cell.length_c   1.000
_cell.angle_alpha   90.00
_cell.angle_beta   90.00
_cell.angle_gamma   90.00
#
_symmetry.space_group_name_H-M   'P 1'
#
loop_
_entity.id
_entity.type
_entity.pdbx_description
1 polymer ?
#
loop_
_entity_poly.entity_id
_entity_poly.type
_entity_poly.pdbx_seq_one_letter_code
_entity_poly.pdbx_strand_id
1 'polypeptide(L)'
;MKKIQGRILSFLNFQMRALGVIVVASSLFLAQPLAAAQIDFFGTSQNSVSTAIPWVAGSTMWGHLDVAGGAGQSTTGFTSLGGKDISKLGFSFGDLDLTSWLSPGPASAGYEIYTDDGTGTPLEFSYDGDLWATGTVHFLRTDVANSSDLNATALMSVTLLSAGLDDAFFNEIMSLTGGTGMITLNAHSFTPINASGLFSAVTTLELTAVPVPAAVWLFGSALGFLGWIRRKTI
;
A
#
# COMPACT_ATOMS: atom_id res chain seq x y z
N MET A 1 10.32 -48.67 59.74
CA MET A 1 9.41 -48.17 58.66
C MET A 1 9.18 -46.64 58.63
N LYS A 2 9.74 -45.81 59.52
CA LYS A 2 9.54 -44.34 59.49
C LYS A 2 10.52 -43.54 58.58
N LYS A 3 11.56 -44.16 58.02
CA LYS A 3 12.61 -43.48 57.23
C LYS A 3 12.28 -43.27 55.74
N ILE A 4 11.20 -43.88 55.23
CA ILE A 4 10.85 -43.84 53.81
C ILE A 4 9.86 -42.70 53.48
N GLN A 5 9.03 -42.25 54.43
CA GLN A 5 8.06 -41.18 54.18
C GLN A 5 8.68 -39.77 54.05
N GLY A 6 9.83 -39.50 54.68
CA GLY A 6 10.49 -38.18 54.58
C GLY A 6 11.12 -37.87 53.22
N ARG A 7 11.49 -38.90 52.45
CA ARG A 7 12.10 -38.74 51.12
C ARG A 7 11.08 -38.55 49.99
N ILE A 8 9.83 -38.96 50.21
CA ILE A 8 8.77 -38.81 49.20
C ILE A 8 8.23 -37.37 49.21
N LEU A 9 8.13 -36.72 50.37
CA LEU A 9 7.72 -35.31 50.45
C LEU A 9 8.78 -34.33 49.90
N SER A 10 10.09 -34.63 50.01
CA SER A 10 11.12 -33.76 49.43
C SER A 10 11.20 -33.84 47.91
N PHE A 11 10.80 -34.97 47.32
CA PHE A 11 10.74 -35.15 45.87
C PHE A 11 9.53 -34.44 45.23
N LEU A 12 8.37 -34.42 45.91
CA LEU A 12 7.20 -33.65 45.44
C LEU A 12 7.44 -32.14 45.48
N ASN A 13 8.14 -31.63 46.50
CA ASN A 13 8.47 -30.19 46.57
C ASN A 13 9.54 -29.76 45.57
N PHE A 14 10.41 -30.67 45.12
CA PHE A 14 11.38 -30.37 44.07
C PHE A 14 10.72 -30.37 42.68
N GLN A 15 9.75 -31.27 42.45
CA GLN A 15 8.96 -31.30 41.21
C GLN A 15 7.98 -30.11 41.09
N MET A 16 7.42 -29.60 42.20
CA MET A 16 6.57 -28.40 42.17
C MET A 16 7.34 -27.08 42.04
N ARG A 17 8.65 -27.03 42.29
CA ARG A 17 9.49 -25.85 42.00
C ARG A 17 10.04 -25.84 40.57
N ALA A 18 10.13 -27.00 39.92
CA ALA A 18 10.51 -27.11 38.52
C ALA A 18 9.34 -26.80 37.55
N LEU A 19 8.09 -26.83 38.04
CA LEU A 19 6.90 -26.45 37.26
C LEU A 19 6.69 -24.93 37.13
N GLY A 20 7.53 -24.13 37.79
CA GLY A 20 7.51 -22.66 37.77
C GLY A 20 8.45 -22.03 36.75
N VAL A 21 9.06 -22.84 35.86
CA VAL A 21 9.69 -22.31 34.64
C VAL A 21 8.63 -22.36 33.56
N ILE A 22 7.95 -21.22 33.48
CA ILE A 22 6.99 -20.82 32.47
C ILE A 22 7.35 -21.44 31.13
N VAL A 23 6.39 -22.21 30.61
CA VAL A 23 6.23 -22.53 29.20
C VAL A 23 6.29 -21.21 28.42
N VAL A 24 7.49 -20.77 28.03
CA VAL A 24 7.71 -19.89 26.88
C VAL A 24 7.80 -20.82 25.67
N ALA A 25 6.73 -21.56 25.44
CA ALA A 25 6.44 -22.14 24.15
C ALA A 25 5.34 -21.30 23.55
N SER A 26 5.42 -21.07 22.24
CA SER A 26 4.46 -20.34 21.41
C SER A 26 4.65 -18.82 21.50
N SER A 27 5.07 -18.11 20.46
CA SER A 27 4.92 -18.39 19.04
C SER A 27 5.84 -17.43 18.27
N LEU A 28 6.92 -17.94 17.67
CA LEU A 28 7.35 -17.35 16.40
C LEU A 28 6.29 -17.77 15.38
N PHE A 29 5.20 -17.00 15.30
CA PHE A 29 4.44 -16.97 14.07
C PHE A 29 5.41 -16.42 13.04
N LEU A 30 5.88 -17.32 12.15
CA LEU A 30 6.23 -16.90 10.81
C LEU A 30 4.98 -16.22 10.29
N ALA A 31 4.94 -14.89 10.36
CA ALA A 31 3.97 -14.11 9.63
C ALA A 31 4.22 -14.50 8.17
N GLN A 32 3.44 -15.44 7.66
CA GLN A 32 3.38 -15.62 6.23
C GLN A 32 2.95 -14.26 5.70
N PRO A 33 3.66 -13.69 4.70
CA PRO A 33 3.16 -12.49 4.07
C PRO A 33 1.76 -12.84 3.57
N LEU A 34 0.75 -12.25 4.22
CA LEU A 34 -0.60 -12.28 3.68
C LEU A 34 -0.45 -11.70 2.27
N ALA A 35 -0.98 -12.40 1.26
CA ALA A 35 -0.97 -11.86 -0.09
C ALA A 35 -1.50 -10.42 -0.02
N ALA A 36 -0.70 -9.46 -0.48
CA ALA A 36 -1.07 -8.05 -0.49
C ALA A 36 -2.41 -7.90 -1.21
N ALA A 37 -3.31 -7.06 -0.68
CA ALA A 37 -4.55 -6.80 -1.38
C ALA A 37 -4.22 -5.99 -2.64
N GLN A 38 -4.75 -6.41 -3.77
CA GLN A 38 -4.44 -5.85 -5.08
C GLN A 38 -5.70 -5.59 -5.90
N ILE A 39 -5.68 -4.53 -6.69
CA ILE A 39 -6.68 -4.23 -7.71
C ILE A 39 -5.96 -3.82 -8.99
N ASP A 40 -6.25 -4.50 -10.08
CA ASP A 40 -5.79 -4.08 -11.40
C ASP A 40 -6.78 -3.11 -12.01
N PHE A 41 -6.25 -2.08 -12.65
CA PHE A 41 -7.01 -1.11 -13.42
C PHE A 41 -6.43 -1.01 -14.83
N PHE A 42 -7.32 -0.81 -15.80
CA PHE A 42 -6.96 -0.32 -17.13
C PHE A 42 -7.32 1.15 -17.20
N GLY A 43 -6.34 2.00 -17.52
CA GLY A 43 -6.52 3.44 -17.46
C GLY A 43 -5.84 4.20 -18.59
N THR A 44 -6.26 5.45 -18.72
CA THR A 44 -5.71 6.43 -19.66
C THR A 44 -5.55 7.79 -19.00
N SER A 45 -4.57 8.56 -19.46
CA SER A 45 -4.37 9.96 -19.07
C SER A 45 -4.53 10.89 -20.25
N GLN A 46 -5.22 12.01 -20.03
CA GLN A 46 -5.24 13.18 -20.88
C GLN A 46 -4.30 14.24 -20.29
N ASN A 47 -3.58 14.91 -21.18
CA ASN A 47 -2.58 15.90 -20.82
C ASN A 47 -2.79 17.17 -21.63
N SER A 48 -2.52 18.31 -21.01
CA SER A 48 -2.43 19.59 -21.67
C SER A 48 -1.00 20.09 -21.52
N VAL A 49 -0.51 20.89 -22.47
CA VAL A 49 0.86 21.41 -22.47
C VAL A 49 1.94 20.36 -22.80
N SER A 50 2.36 20.33 -24.06
CA SER A 50 3.61 19.67 -24.45
C SER A 50 4.82 20.54 -24.10
N THR A 51 5.88 19.95 -23.58
CA THR A 51 7.17 20.65 -23.43
C THR A 51 8.00 20.56 -24.71
N ALA A 52 9.14 21.26 -24.75
CA ALA A 52 10.16 21.04 -25.78
C ALA A 52 11.19 19.95 -25.40
N ILE A 53 10.97 19.25 -24.28
CA ILE A 53 11.94 18.33 -23.71
C ILE A 53 11.79 16.96 -24.40
N PRO A 54 12.84 16.40 -25.03
CA PRO A 54 12.76 15.14 -25.74
C PRO A 54 12.42 13.95 -24.83
N TRP A 55 11.66 13.02 -25.39
CA TRP A 55 11.24 11.78 -24.74
C TRP A 55 11.33 10.56 -25.70
N VAL A 56 10.66 9.46 -25.36
CA VAL A 56 10.72 8.19 -26.09
C VAL A 56 10.17 8.32 -27.51
N ALA A 57 10.80 7.62 -28.46
CA ALA A 57 10.39 7.51 -29.86
C ALA A 57 10.23 8.86 -30.57
N GLY A 58 10.99 9.88 -30.15
CA GLY A 58 10.94 11.22 -30.73
C GLY A 58 9.77 12.08 -30.24
N SER A 59 9.04 11.62 -29.21
CA SER A 59 8.03 12.42 -28.51
C SER A 59 8.66 13.46 -27.58
N THR A 60 7.82 14.22 -26.89
CA THR A 60 8.22 15.20 -25.87
C THR A 60 7.51 14.91 -24.55
N MET A 61 8.12 15.27 -23.43
CA MET A 61 7.48 15.19 -22.11
C MET A 61 6.29 16.14 -22.01
N TRP A 62 5.31 15.83 -21.15
CA TRP A 62 4.21 16.74 -20.84
C TRP A 62 4.59 17.67 -19.72
N GLY A 63 4.06 18.90 -19.78
CA GLY A 63 4.19 19.86 -18.70
C GLY A 63 3.16 19.62 -17.61
N HIS A 64 1.99 19.09 -17.97
CA HIS A 64 0.84 18.99 -17.10
C HIS A 64 -0.03 17.77 -17.43
N LEU A 65 -0.55 17.10 -16.40
CA LEU A 65 -1.50 15.99 -16.50
C LEU A 65 -2.89 16.50 -16.08
N ASP A 66 -3.81 16.65 -17.03
CA ASP A 66 -5.14 17.23 -16.75
C ASP A 66 -6.00 16.27 -15.93
N VAL A 67 -6.10 15.05 -16.42
CA VAL A 67 -6.95 14.01 -15.84
C VAL A 67 -6.42 12.64 -16.26
N ALA A 68 -6.31 11.76 -15.30
CA ALA A 68 -6.06 10.35 -15.49
C ALA A 68 -7.11 9.56 -14.73
N GLY A 69 -7.48 8.43 -15.29
CA GLY A 69 -8.37 7.52 -14.60
C GLY A 69 -8.29 6.12 -15.17
N GLY A 70 -8.86 5.18 -14.42
CA GLY A 70 -8.91 3.79 -14.82
C GLY A 70 -10.14 3.07 -14.29
N ALA A 71 -10.49 1.98 -14.96
CA ALA A 71 -11.56 1.08 -14.57
C ALA A 71 -10.97 -0.25 -14.08
N GLY A 72 -11.57 -0.80 -13.04
CA GLY A 72 -11.17 -2.06 -12.44
C GLY A 72 -11.23 -3.21 -13.45
N GLN A 73 -10.25 -4.10 -13.36
CA GLN A 73 -10.12 -5.28 -14.20
C GLN A 73 -10.18 -6.55 -13.36
N SER A 74 -9.46 -6.54 -12.23
CA SER A 74 -9.32 -7.71 -11.37
C SER A 74 -9.07 -7.25 -9.93
N THR A 75 -9.37 -8.11 -8.96
CA THR A 75 -9.03 -7.87 -7.55
C THR A 75 -8.64 -9.17 -6.84
N THR A 76 -7.74 -9.05 -5.88
CA THR A 76 -7.43 -10.08 -4.90
C THR A 76 -7.34 -9.45 -3.51
N GLY A 77 -7.85 -10.13 -2.48
CA GLY A 77 -7.64 -9.75 -1.08
C GLY A 77 -8.54 -8.62 -0.55
N PHE A 78 -9.45 -8.06 -1.36
CA PHE A 78 -10.45 -7.10 -0.90
C PHE A 78 -11.79 -7.77 -0.63
N THR A 79 -12.22 -7.75 0.62
CA THR A 79 -13.52 -8.26 1.06
C THR A 79 -14.65 -7.29 0.78
N SER A 80 -14.40 -5.97 0.80
CA SER A 80 -15.36 -4.92 0.45
C SER A 80 -15.85 -5.01 -1.01
N LEU A 81 -15.07 -5.65 -1.88
CA LEU A 81 -15.40 -5.90 -3.29
C LEU A 81 -16.04 -7.27 -3.54
N GLY A 82 -16.26 -8.07 -2.49
CA GLY A 82 -16.84 -9.41 -2.61
C GLY A 82 -18.20 -9.41 -3.30
N GLY A 83 -18.28 -10.05 -4.47
CA GLY A 83 -19.52 -10.16 -5.25
C GLY A 83 -19.93 -8.89 -6.02
N LYS A 84 -19.10 -7.84 -6.00
CA LYS A 84 -19.30 -6.63 -6.80
C LYS A 84 -18.74 -6.81 -8.21
N ASP A 85 -19.30 -6.10 -9.19
CA ASP A 85 -18.78 -6.08 -10.56
C ASP A 85 -17.58 -5.15 -10.63
N ILE A 86 -16.38 -5.74 -10.71
CA ILE A 86 -15.10 -5.01 -10.65
C ILE A 86 -14.97 -3.99 -11.78
N SER A 87 -15.62 -4.20 -12.93
CA SER A 87 -15.57 -3.25 -14.06
C SER A 87 -16.22 -1.90 -13.76
N LYS A 88 -17.05 -1.83 -12.71
CA LYS A 88 -17.70 -0.59 -12.25
C LYS A 88 -16.86 0.20 -11.26
N LEU A 89 -15.82 -0.40 -10.68
CA LEU A 89 -14.87 0.30 -9.82
C LEU A 89 -13.98 1.16 -10.70
N GLY A 90 -13.76 2.41 -10.33
CA GLY A 90 -12.84 3.30 -11.02
C GLY A 90 -12.04 4.15 -10.07
N PHE A 91 -10.98 4.74 -10.60
CA PHE A 91 -10.24 5.81 -9.95
C PHE A 91 -9.99 6.98 -10.91
N SER A 92 -9.80 8.17 -10.36
CA SER A 92 -9.36 9.33 -11.11
C SER A 92 -8.48 10.26 -10.29
N PHE A 93 -7.53 10.92 -10.95
CA PHE A 93 -6.73 12.04 -10.45
C PHE A 93 -6.46 13.02 -11.58
N GLY A 94 -5.90 14.20 -11.30
CA GLY A 94 -5.56 15.20 -12.31
C GLY A 94 -4.74 16.34 -11.71
N ASP A 95 -4.40 17.38 -12.46
CA ASP A 95 -3.74 18.59 -11.94
C ASP A 95 -2.29 18.35 -11.42
N LEU A 96 -1.53 17.47 -12.07
CA LEU A 96 -0.11 17.25 -11.74
C LEU A 96 0.81 17.93 -12.75
N ASP A 97 1.79 18.68 -12.25
CA ASP A 97 2.78 19.37 -13.07
C ASP A 97 4.11 18.63 -13.13
N LEU A 98 4.78 18.67 -14.29
CA LEU A 98 6.14 18.17 -14.44
C LEU A 98 7.11 19.03 -13.63
N THR A 99 7.73 18.43 -12.61
CA THR A 99 8.63 19.13 -11.69
C THR A 99 10.07 18.62 -11.70
N SER A 100 10.30 17.37 -12.12
CA SER A 100 11.65 16.82 -12.26
C SER A 100 11.72 15.79 -13.39
N TRP A 101 12.84 15.77 -14.12
CA TRP A 101 12.93 14.96 -15.34
C TRP A 101 14.38 14.65 -15.75
N LEU A 102 14.53 13.60 -16.55
CA LEU A 102 15.74 13.25 -17.28
C LEU A 102 15.37 12.64 -18.63
N SER A 103 15.75 13.30 -19.74
CA SER A 103 15.52 12.73 -21.07
C SER A 103 16.34 11.45 -21.27
N PRO A 104 15.73 10.38 -21.82
CA PRO A 104 16.42 9.14 -22.10
C PRO A 104 17.33 9.32 -23.31
N GLY A 105 18.45 8.59 -23.31
CA GLY A 105 19.35 8.49 -24.46
C GLY A 105 19.18 7.14 -25.16
N PRO A 106 19.91 6.91 -26.26
CA PRO A 106 19.84 5.63 -26.98
C PRO A 106 20.20 4.41 -26.13
N ALA A 107 21.01 4.60 -25.09
CA ALA A 107 21.45 3.55 -24.16
C ALA A 107 21.41 4.00 -22.69
N SER A 108 20.65 5.05 -22.38
CA SER A 108 20.53 5.58 -21.01
C SER A 108 19.07 5.80 -20.65
N ALA A 109 18.74 5.41 -19.43
CA ALA A 109 17.40 5.56 -18.88
C ALA A 109 16.98 7.04 -18.77
N GLY A 110 15.67 7.25 -18.72
CA GLY A 110 15.06 8.55 -18.49
C GLY A 110 13.88 8.42 -17.53
N TYR A 111 13.45 9.54 -16.98
CA TYR A 111 12.27 9.61 -16.11
C TYR A 111 11.53 10.94 -16.24
N GLU A 112 10.26 10.94 -15.86
CA GLU A 112 9.44 12.12 -15.61
C GLU A 112 8.86 12.01 -14.20
N ILE A 113 8.81 13.12 -13.47
CA ILE A 113 8.14 13.21 -12.16
C ILE A 113 7.16 14.36 -12.23
N TYR A 114 5.91 14.03 -11.97
CA TYR A 114 4.80 14.94 -11.86
C TYR A 114 4.38 15.04 -10.39
N THR A 115 4.22 16.25 -9.89
CA THR A 115 3.79 16.50 -8.50
C THR A 115 2.65 17.49 -8.49
N ASP A 116 1.88 17.43 -7.42
CA ASP A 116 0.89 18.44 -7.09
C ASP A 116 1.55 19.83 -7.00
N ASP A 117 0.87 20.86 -7.49
CA ASP A 117 1.34 22.25 -7.46
C ASP A 117 1.23 22.89 -6.05
N GLY A 118 0.77 22.10 -5.07
CA GLY A 118 0.56 22.50 -3.68
C GLY A 118 -0.90 22.80 -3.35
N THR A 119 -1.83 22.59 -4.28
CA THR A 119 -3.28 22.76 -4.05
C THR A 119 -3.98 21.50 -3.54
N GLY A 120 -3.30 20.34 -3.59
CA GLY A 120 -3.83 19.05 -3.17
C GLY A 120 -4.63 18.39 -4.29
N THR A 121 -3.91 17.87 -5.29
CA THR A 121 -4.43 17.04 -6.37
C THR A 121 -5.39 15.97 -5.83
N PRO A 122 -6.70 16.05 -6.12
CA PRO A 122 -7.67 15.09 -5.62
C PRO A 122 -7.48 13.73 -6.30
N LEU A 123 -7.49 12.68 -5.48
CA LEU A 123 -7.70 11.31 -5.92
C LEU A 123 -9.12 10.90 -5.54
N GLU A 124 -9.84 10.27 -6.45
CA GLU A 124 -11.17 9.72 -6.17
C GLU A 124 -11.22 8.25 -6.57
N PHE A 125 -11.81 7.42 -5.71
CA PHE A 125 -12.28 6.09 -6.04
C PHE A 125 -13.80 6.11 -6.09
N SER A 126 -14.36 5.55 -7.16
CA SER A 126 -15.80 5.46 -7.36
C SER A 126 -16.23 4.06 -7.75
N TYR A 127 -17.50 3.73 -7.53
CA TYR A 127 -18.11 2.50 -8.02
C TYR A 127 -19.50 2.80 -8.57
N ASP A 128 -19.74 2.44 -9.82
CA ASP A 128 -21.03 2.68 -10.50
C ASP A 128 -21.46 4.17 -10.46
N GLY A 129 -20.49 5.08 -10.40
CA GLY A 129 -20.68 6.53 -10.30
C GLY A 129 -20.74 7.07 -8.86
N ASP A 130 -20.87 6.22 -7.85
CA ASP A 130 -20.87 6.65 -6.44
C ASP A 130 -19.45 6.80 -5.92
N LEU A 131 -19.16 7.94 -5.29
CA LEU A 131 -17.87 8.20 -4.63
C LEU A 131 -17.72 7.28 -3.41
N TRP A 132 -16.60 6.56 -3.31
CA TRP A 132 -16.31 5.60 -2.23
C TRP A 132 -15.12 6.00 -1.37
N ALA A 133 -14.13 6.67 -1.94
CA ALA A 133 -13.03 7.25 -1.17
C ALA A 133 -12.43 8.43 -1.91
N THR A 134 -11.91 9.38 -1.14
CA THR A 134 -11.07 10.47 -1.68
C THR A 134 -9.71 10.48 -1.00
N GLY A 135 -8.74 11.05 -1.70
CA GLY A 135 -7.37 11.17 -1.25
C GLY A 135 -6.64 12.29 -1.95
N THR A 136 -5.32 12.28 -1.79
CA THR A 136 -4.41 13.20 -2.47
C THR A 136 -3.30 12.42 -3.15
N VAL A 137 -2.89 12.87 -4.33
CA VAL A 137 -1.69 12.37 -5.02
C VAL A 137 -0.49 13.20 -4.58
N HIS A 138 0.60 12.53 -4.16
CA HIS A 138 1.85 13.20 -3.81
C HIS A 138 2.74 13.36 -5.04
N PHE A 139 2.89 12.28 -5.80
CA PHE A 139 3.62 12.29 -7.05
C PHE A 139 3.20 11.13 -7.96
N LEU A 140 3.42 11.32 -9.26
CA LEU A 140 3.50 10.28 -10.27
C LEU A 140 4.89 10.31 -10.89
N ARG A 141 5.57 9.17 -10.96
CA ARG A 141 6.85 9.03 -11.63
C ARG A 141 6.72 8.01 -12.76
N THR A 142 7.23 8.35 -13.93
CA THR A 142 7.39 7.41 -15.07
C THR A 142 8.87 7.18 -15.32
N ASP A 143 9.24 5.95 -15.67
CA ASP A 143 10.62 5.53 -15.95
C ASP A 143 10.67 4.72 -17.25
N VAL A 144 11.71 4.94 -18.05
CA VAL A 144 11.99 4.23 -19.31
C VAL A 144 13.45 3.83 -19.38
N ALA A 145 13.76 2.68 -20.00
CA ALA A 145 15.13 2.18 -20.06
C ALA A 145 16.02 2.93 -21.09
N ASN A 146 15.42 3.46 -22.16
CA ASN A 146 16.11 4.21 -23.22
C ASN A 146 15.11 4.95 -24.13
N SER A 147 15.62 5.72 -25.09
CA SER A 147 14.80 6.56 -25.98
C SER A 147 13.95 5.78 -26.99
N SER A 148 14.08 4.45 -27.06
CA SER A 148 13.23 3.58 -27.89
C SER A 148 12.31 2.66 -27.08
N ASP A 149 12.34 2.77 -25.75
CA ASP A 149 11.60 1.90 -24.86
C ASP A 149 10.11 2.30 -24.79
N LEU A 150 9.30 1.61 -25.57
CA LEU A 150 7.85 1.81 -25.62
C LEU A 150 7.10 1.14 -24.46
N ASN A 151 7.80 0.63 -23.44
CA ASN A 151 7.19 -0.03 -22.28
C ASN A 151 7.66 0.63 -20.98
N ALA A 152 7.19 1.83 -20.71
CA ALA A 152 7.54 2.53 -19.47
C ALA A 152 6.95 1.81 -18.25
N THR A 153 7.51 2.10 -17.08
CA THR A 153 6.90 1.78 -15.78
C THR A 153 6.50 3.06 -15.09
N ALA A 154 5.48 3.01 -14.23
CA ALA A 154 5.11 4.17 -13.42
C ALA A 154 4.84 3.81 -11.96
N LEU A 155 5.10 4.76 -11.08
CA LEU A 155 4.86 4.70 -9.64
C LEU A 155 4.07 5.94 -9.22
N MET A 156 2.93 5.73 -8.59
CA MET A 156 2.14 6.80 -7.97
C MET A 156 2.08 6.60 -6.47
N SER A 157 2.36 7.66 -5.72
CA SER A 157 2.20 7.69 -4.26
C SER A 157 1.01 8.56 -3.90
N VAL A 158 0.09 8.00 -3.13
CA VAL A 158 -1.15 8.68 -2.77
C VAL A 158 -1.54 8.36 -1.32
N THR A 159 -2.39 9.20 -0.72
CA THR A 159 -2.96 8.98 0.60
C THR A 159 -4.46 9.19 0.57
N LEU A 160 -5.23 8.19 0.99
CA LEU A 160 -6.67 8.32 1.22
C LEU A 160 -6.94 9.12 2.49
N LEU A 161 -7.91 10.04 2.39
CA LEU A 161 -8.22 11.03 3.43
C LEU A 161 -9.64 10.86 3.97
N SER A 162 -10.61 10.49 3.14
CA SER A 162 -12.00 10.31 3.58
C SER A 162 -12.74 9.23 2.82
N ALA A 163 -13.71 8.62 3.52
CA ALA A 163 -14.72 7.74 2.94
C ALA A 163 -15.77 8.53 2.16
N GLY A 164 -16.34 7.90 1.14
CA GLY A 164 -17.50 8.38 0.40
C GLY A 164 -18.82 7.81 0.95
N LEU A 165 -19.73 7.47 0.04
CA LEU A 165 -21.08 6.98 0.37
C LEU A 165 -21.06 5.60 1.05
N ASP A 166 -20.24 4.68 0.54
CA ASP A 166 -19.97 3.36 1.12
C ASP A 166 -18.57 3.41 1.76
N ASP A 167 -18.50 3.30 3.07
CA ASP A 167 -17.25 3.40 3.83
C ASP A 167 -16.48 2.08 3.89
N ALA A 168 -17.06 0.96 3.42
CA ALA A 168 -16.45 -0.36 3.54
C ALA A 168 -15.09 -0.43 2.81
N PHE A 169 -15.01 0.13 1.60
CA PHE A 169 -13.76 0.18 0.82
C PHE A 169 -12.68 1.01 1.53
N PHE A 170 -13.02 2.22 1.95
CA PHE A 170 -12.09 3.10 2.68
C PHE A 170 -11.62 2.45 3.99
N ASN A 171 -12.54 1.93 4.80
CA ASN A 171 -12.22 1.29 6.09
C ASN A 171 -11.33 0.06 5.90
N GLU A 172 -11.56 -0.73 4.85
CA GLU A 172 -10.70 -1.87 4.52
C GLU A 172 -9.28 -1.40 4.16
N ILE A 173 -9.13 -0.36 3.34
CA ILE A 173 -7.81 0.21 3.03
C ILE A 173 -7.12 0.74 4.30
N MET A 174 -7.85 1.46 5.15
CA MET A 174 -7.30 1.94 6.42
C MET A 174 -6.82 0.77 7.28
N SER A 175 -7.60 -0.32 7.38
CA SER A 175 -7.19 -1.53 8.08
C SER A 175 -5.95 -2.18 7.46
N LEU A 176 -5.94 -2.34 6.14
CA LEU A 176 -4.85 -2.92 5.37
C LEU A 176 -3.60 -2.06 5.32
N THR A 177 -3.65 -0.78 5.71
CA THR A 177 -2.49 0.14 5.72
C THR A 177 -2.09 0.55 7.13
N GLY A 178 -2.63 -0.12 8.16
CA GLY A 178 -2.34 0.20 9.56
C GLY A 178 -2.84 1.57 10.00
N GLY A 179 -3.88 2.09 9.34
CA GLY A 179 -4.50 3.38 9.58
C GLY A 179 -3.86 4.56 8.85
N THR A 180 -2.90 4.33 7.96
CA THR A 180 -2.19 5.41 7.26
C THR A 180 -2.93 5.89 6.01
N GLY A 181 -3.70 5.02 5.36
CA GLY A 181 -4.33 5.33 4.07
C GLY A 181 -3.34 5.50 2.92
N MET A 182 -2.04 5.26 3.15
CA MET A 182 -1.01 5.39 2.14
C MET A 182 -1.03 4.17 1.23
N ILE A 183 -1.18 4.42 -0.07
CA ILE A 183 -1.29 3.37 -1.08
C ILE A 183 -0.33 3.68 -2.23
N THR A 184 0.10 2.64 -2.93
CA THR A 184 0.98 2.75 -4.09
C THR A 184 0.30 2.13 -5.30
N LEU A 185 0.28 2.86 -6.41
CA LEU A 185 -0.18 2.35 -7.70
C LEU A 185 1.05 2.15 -8.60
N ASN A 186 1.24 0.93 -9.08
CA ASN A 186 2.32 0.53 -9.96
C ASN A 186 1.79 0.28 -11.37
N ALA A 187 2.29 0.98 -12.37
CA ALA A 187 2.03 0.65 -13.77
C ALA A 187 3.11 -0.31 -14.29
N HIS A 188 2.71 -1.50 -14.70
CA HIS A 188 3.61 -2.55 -15.19
C HIS A 188 3.64 -2.65 -16.72
N SER A 189 2.70 -2.01 -17.39
CA SER A 189 2.77 -1.77 -18.83
C SER A 189 2.23 -0.38 -19.11
N PHE A 190 3.03 0.41 -19.82
CA PHE A 190 2.71 1.76 -20.22
C PHE A 190 3.10 1.91 -21.68
N THR A 191 2.15 2.29 -22.52
CA THR A 191 2.46 2.69 -23.90
C THR A 191 2.75 4.19 -23.89
N PRO A 192 4.00 4.63 -24.15
CA PRO A 192 4.32 6.03 -24.18
C PRO A 192 3.63 6.69 -25.38
N ILE A 193 3.12 7.88 -25.11
CA ILE A 193 2.65 8.94 -26.00
C ILE A 193 2.48 8.49 -27.45
N ASN A 194 1.25 8.21 -27.86
CA ASN A 194 0.92 8.23 -29.28
C ASN A 194 0.93 9.69 -29.80
N ALA A 195 0.88 9.88 -31.13
CA ALA A 195 0.88 11.22 -31.74
C ALA A 195 -0.28 12.15 -31.28
N SER A 196 -1.26 11.63 -30.54
CA SER A 196 -2.40 12.38 -29.97
C SER A 196 -2.22 12.73 -28.50
N GLY A 197 -1.06 12.44 -27.91
CA GLY A 197 -0.76 12.77 -26.53
C GLY A 197 -1.38 11.85 -25.49
N LEU A 198 -1.92 10.71 -25.91
CA LEU A 198 -2.57 9.77 -24.99
C LEU A 198 -1.56 8.83 -24.36
N PHE A 199 -1.71 8.62 -23.06
CA PHE A 199 -1.08 7.54 -22.32
C PHE A 199 -2.10 6.46 -22.00
N SER A 200 -1.73 5.19 -22.17
CA SER A 200 -2.53 4.06 -21.69
C SER A 200 -1.65 3.14 -20.85
N ALA A 201 -2.19 2.74 -19.70
CA ALA A 201 -1.50 1.92 -18.72
C ALA A 201 -2.41 0.84 -18.14
N VAL A 202 -1.80 -0.31 -17.82
CA VAL A 202 -2.35 -1.25 -16.84
C VAL A 202 -1.66 -0.96 -15.52
N THR A 203 -2.43 -0.55 -14.53
CA THR A 203 -1.94 -0.15 -13.21
C THR A 203 -2.49 -1.05 -12.13
N THR A 204 -1.63 -1.55 -11.25
CA THR A 204 -1.99 -2.36 -10.10
C THR A 204 -1.89 -1.49 -8.84
N LEU A 205 -2.99 -1.36 -8.12
CA LEU A 205 -3.00 -0.87 -6.74
C LEU A 205 -2.46 -1.98 -5.84
N GLU A 206 -1.41 -1.71 -5.08
CA GLU A 206 -0.84 -2.66 -4.14
C GLU A 206 -0.93 -2.13 -2.71
N LEU A 207 -1.59 -2.90 -1.83
CA LEU A 207 -1.67 -2.61 -0.41
C LEU A 207 -0.89 -3.62 0.40
N THR A 208 0.20 -3.16 1.00
CA THR A 208 0.93 -3.94 1.99
C THR A 208 0.57 -3.45 3.38
N ALA A 209 0.00 -4.35 4.19
CA ALA A 209 -0.14 -4.11 5.61
C ALA A 209 1.22 -3.88 6.25
N VAL A 210 1.37 -2.71 6.87
CA VAL A 210 2.45 -2.48 7.81
C VAL A 210 2.15 -3.40 8.99
N PRO A 211 2.97 -4.43 9.28
CA PRO A 211 2.73 -5.27 10.44
C PRO A 211 2.78 -4.34 11.66
N VAL A 212 1.64 -4.17 12.34
CA VAL A 212 1.64 -3.43 13.61
C VAL A 212 2.62 -4.19 14.50
N PRO A 213 3.73 -3.57 14.93
CA PRO A 213 4.69 -4.27 15.76
C PRO A 213 3.94 -4.84 16.95
N ALA A 214 4.39 -5.97 17.47
CA ALA A 214 3.84 -6.64 18.65
C ALA A 214 3.73 -5.74 19.91
N ALA A 215 4.01 -4.44 19.80
CA ALA A 215 3.76 -3.36 20.73
C ALA A 215 2.45 -3.49 21.50
N VAL A 216 1.30 -3.79 20.90
CA VAL A 216 0.04 -3.95 21.69
C VAL A 216 0.15 -5.10 22.70
N TRP A 217 0.77 -6.22 22.30
CA TRP A 217 1.04 -7.36 23.18
C TRP A 217 2.23 -7.12 24.12
N LEU A 218 3.24 -6.36 23.71
CA LEU A 218 4.37 -5.93 24.55
C LEU A 218 3.93 -4.94 25.62
N PHE A 219 3.05 -3.99 25.30
CA PHE A 219 2.45 -3.07 26.24
C PHE A 219 1.47 -3.81 27.16
N GLY A 220 0.64 -4.71 26.64
CA GLY A 220 -0.22 -5.56 27.45
C GLY A 220 0.54 -6.46 28.42
N SER A 221 1.64 -7.07 27.98
CA SER A 221 2.49 -7.93 28.82
C SER A 221 3.33 -7.12 29.82
N ALA A 222 3.85 -5.95 29.44
CA ALA A 222 4.54 -5.04 30.35
C ALA A 222 3.61 -4.50 31.46
N LEU A 223 2.37 -4.13 31.12
CA LEU A 223 1.36 -3.69 32.09
C LEU A 223 0.91 -4.84 33.00
N GLY A 224 0.72 -6.05 32.45
CA GLY A 224 0.43 -7.25 33.25
C GLY A 224 1.55 -7.58 34.24
N PHE A 225 2.81 -7.45 33.81
CA PHE A 225 3.98 -7.65 34.65
C PHE A 225 4.11 -6.57 35.75
N LEU A 226 3.91 -5.29 35.41
CA LEU A 226 3.87 -4.19 36.38
C LEU A 226 2.75 -4.36 37.42
N GLY A 227 1.56 -4.80 36.99
CA GLY A 227 0.45 -5.12 37.88
C GLY A 227 0.75 -6.27 38.84
N TRP A 228 1.53 -7.27 38.40
CA TRP A 228 1.94 -8.39 39.23
C TRP A 228 3.02 -8.02 40.26
N ILE A 229 3.99 -7.18 39.87
CA ILE A 229 5.00 -6.64 40.80
C ILE A 229 4.32 -5.87 41.94
N ARG A 230 3.34 -4.99 41.61
CA ARG A 230 2.64 -4.18 42.61
C ARG A 230 1.84 -5.00 43.63
N ARG A 231 1.35 -6.19 43.27
CA ARG A 231 0.62 -7.07 44.19
C ARG A 231 1.51 -7.82 45.18
N LYS A 232 2.83 -7.85 45.00
CA LYS A 232 3.76 -8.56 45.89
C LYS A 232 4.48 -7.65 46.89
N THR A 233 4.27 -6.34 46.82
CA THR A 233 4.96 -5.33 47.66
C THR A 233 4.10 -4.81 48.81
N ILE A 234 2.87 -5.30 48.97
CA ILE A 234 1.99 -5.08 50.14
C ILE A 234 1.77 -6.44 50.78
#